data_AF-A0A973MIF2-F1
#
_entry.id   AF-A0A973MIF2-F1
#
_cell.length_a   1.000
_cell.length_b   1.000
_cell.length_c   1.000
_cell.angle_alpha   90.00
_cell.angle_beta   90.00
_cell.angle_gamma   90.00
#
_symmetry.space_group_name_H-M   'P 1'
#
loop_
_entity.id
_entity.type
_entity.pdbx_description
1 polymer ?
#
loop_
_entity_poly.entity_id
_entity_poly.type
_entity_poly.pdbx_seq_one_letter_code
_entity_poly.pdbx_strand_id
1 'polypeptide(L)'
;GIAGGGLFNSVFTGQGRLGLVCEGNPLVIPVSPQFPVYVDTDAVVGWTAGLQTSLHRSQSIGSMLRGGSGEAVQLMLQGDGHVVVRPSEATPQKAQQH
;
A
#
# COMPACT_ATOMS: atom_id res chain seq x y z
N GLY A 1 -15.14 11.09 -12.73
CA GLY A 1 -16.14 10.03 -12.48
C GLY A 1 -15.95 9.53 -11.07
N ILE A 2 -17.03 9.37 -10.32
CA ILE A 2 -16.98 8.78 -8.97
C ILE A 2 -16.76 7.27 -9.12
N ALA A 3 -15.50 6.84 -9.10
CA ALA A 3 -15.16 5.43 -9.10
C ALA A 3 -15.56 4.84 -7.74
N GLY A 4 -16.64 4.08 -7.72
CA GLY A 4 -16.97 3.14 -6.64
C GLY A 4 -16.01 1.95 -6.63
N GLY A 5 -14.70 2.23 -6.52
CA GLY A 5 -13.65 1.21 -6.46
C GLY A 5 -13.47 0.75 -5.03
N GLY A 6 -14.03 -0.41 -4.68
CA GLY A 6 -13.69 -1.09 -3.44
C GLY A 6 -12.24 -1.58 -3.43
N LEU A 7 -11.72 -1.93 -2.25
CA LEU A 7 -10.46 -2.66 -2.14
C LEU A 7 -10.73 -4.12 -2.50
N PHE A 8 -10.01 -4.64 -3.50
CA PHE A 8 -10.06 -6.04 -3.91
C PHE A 8 -8.66 -6.64 -3.84
N ASN A 9 -8.56 -7.90 -3.41
CA ASN A 9 -7.32 -8.65 -3.46
C ASN A 9 -7.57 -10.04 -4.08
N SER A 10 -6.51 -10.61 -4.67
CA SER A 10 -6.51 -12.01 -5.13
C SER A 10 -5.51 -12.80 -4.29
N VAL A 11 -5.91 -14.00 -3.86
CA VAL A 11 -5.04 -14.90 -3.10
C VAL A 11 -4.57 -16.02 -4.02
N PHE A 12 -3.25 -16.13 -4.20
CA PHE A 12 -2.62 -17.16 -5.02
C PHE A 12 -2.09 -18.29 -4.12
N THR A 13 -2.41 -19.54 -4.45
CA THR A 13 -1.97 -20.74 -3.72
C THR A 13 -1.43 -21.78 -4.70
N GLY A 14 -0.63 -22.73 -4.20
CA GLY A 14 0.02 -23.77 -5.02
C GLY A 14 1.54 -23.66 -5.02
N GLN A 15 2.19 -24.38 -5.94
CA GLN A 15 3.64 -24.41 -6.08
C GLN A 15 4.05 -23.89 -7.46
N GLY A 16 4.93 -22.90 -7.48
CA GLY A 16 5.34 -22.25 -8.72
C GLY A 16 6.01 -20.90 -8.45
N ARG A 17 6.20 -20.11 -9.51
CA ARG A 17 6.71 -18.73 -9.42
C ARG A 17 5.62 -17.76 -9.84
N LEU A 18 5.46 -16.68 -9.10
CA LEU A 18 4.60 -15.55 -9.43
C LEU A 18 5.48 -14.34 -9.77
N GLY A 19 5.25 -13.74 -10.94
CA GLY A 19 5.87 -12.46 -11.31
C GLY A 19 4.89 -11.33 -11.03
N LEU A 20 5.32 -10.33 -10.26
CA LEU A 20 4.59 -9.08 -10.02
C LEU A 20 5.42 -7.91 -10.52
N VAL A 21 4.77 -6.90 -11.09
CA VAL A 21 5.42 -5.70 -11.62
C VAL A 21 4.75 -4.48 -10.99
N CYS A 22 5.57 -3.54 -10.53
CA CYS A 22 5.12 -2.23 -10.09
C CYS A 22 6.06 -1.16 -10.65
N GLU A 23 5.63 0.09 -10.59
CA GLU A 23 6.52 1.21 -10.91
C GLU A 23 7.61 1.36 -9.86
N GLY A 24 8.81 1.74 -10.29
CA GLY A 24 9.96 1.94 -9.42
C GLY A 24 10.55 0.64 -8.84
N ASN A 25 11.45 0.79 -7.87
CA ASN A 25 12.05 -0.34 -7.18
C ASN A 25 11.18 -0.73 -5.97
N PRO A 26 10.57 -1.94 -5.94
CA PRO A 26 9.69 -2.34 -4.86
C PRO A 26 10.43 -2.41 -3.52
N LEU A 27 9.76 -1.99 -2.45
CA LEU A 27 10.23 -2.13 -1.08
C LEU A 27 9.54 -3.32 -0.43
N VAL A 28 10.32 -4.21 0.19
CA VAL A 28 9.81 -5.34 0.96
C VAL A 28 9.95 -5.01 2.45
N ILE A 29 8.82 -4.91 3.14
CA ILE A 29 8.77 -4.51 4.55
C ILE A 29 8.34 -5.73 5.39
N PRO A 30 9.15 -6.15 6.38
CA PRO A 30 8.75 -7.23 7.29
C PRO A 30 7.60 -6.79 8.19
N VAL A 31 6.69 -7.71 8.45
CA VAL A 31 5.54 -7.54 9.35
C VAL A 31 5.69 -8.53 10.48
N SER A 32 5.49 -8.07 11.71
CA SER A 32 5.46 -8.93 12.90
C SER A 32 4.24 -8.59 13.77
N PRO A 33 3.82 -9.49 14.67
CA PRO A 33 2.72 -9.21 15.59
C PRO A 33 2.97 -7.98 16.48
N GLN A 34 4.23 -7.68 16.81
CA GLN A 34 4.62 -6.53 17.64
C GLN A 34 4.78 -5.23 16.84
N PHE A 35 5.05 -5.35 15.54
CA PHE A 35 5.27 -4.21 14.63
C PHE A 35 4.37 -4.34 13.40
N PRO A 36 3.07 -3.99 13.53
CA PRO A 36 2.17 -3.93 12.39
C PRO A 36 2.60 -2.82 11.41
N VAL A 37 2.30 -3.02 10.13
CA VAL A 37 2.67 -2.11 9.06
C VAL A 37 1.42 -1.45 8.48
N TYR A 38 1.47 -0.13 8.33
CA TYR A 38 0.40 0.68 7.73
C TYR A 38 0.89 1.19 6.39
N VAL A 39 0.12 0.95 5.33
CA VAL A 39 0.48 1.29 3.96
C VAL A 39 -0.71 1.89 3.24
N ASP A 40 -0.45 2.85 2.38
CA ASP A 40 -1.47 3.48 1.55
C ASP A 40 -2.02 2.45 0.56
N THR A 41 -3.34 2.42 0.37
CA THR A 41 -4.00 1.31 -0.36
C THR A 41 -3.62 1.23 -1.84
N ASP A 42 -3.19 2.34 -2.44
CA ASP A 42 -2.73 2.44 -3.82
C ASP A 42 -1.23 2.14 -3.99
N ALA A 43 -0.48 2.10 -2.89
CA ALA A 43 0.94 1.76 -2.88
C ALA A 43 1.19 0.24 -2.73
N VAL A 44 0.19 -0.55 -2.35
CA VAL A 44 0.35 -1.98 -2.08
C VAL A 44 0.46 -2.78 -3.37
N VAL A 45 1.53 -3.57 -3.49
CA VAL A 45 1.75 -4.50 -4.60
C VAL A 45 1.31 -5.92 -4.23
N GLY A 46 1.56 -6.32 -2.99
CA GLY A 46 1.14 -7.62 -2.46
C GLY A 46 1.63 -7.86 -1.04
N TRP A 47 1.12 -8.90 -0.39
CA TRP A 47 1.53 -9.26 0.97
C TRP A 47 1.40 -10.76 1.21
N THR A 48 1.98 -11.23 2.32
CA THR A 48 1.87 -12.62 2.77
C THR A 48 0.41 -12.93 3.11
N ALA A 49 -0.19 -13.94 2.48
CA ALA A 49 -1.62 -14.24 2.58
C ALA A 49 -2.14 -14.49 4.02
N GLY A 50 -1.27 -14.89 4.95
CA GLY A 50 -1.61 -15.15 6.35
C GLY A 50 -1.72 -13.89 7.24
N LEU A 51 -1.38 -12.71 6.73
CA LEU A 51 -1.47 -11.46 7.50
C LEU A 51 -2.93 -11.05 7.70
N GLN A 52 -3.25 -10.62 8.91
CA GLN A 52 -4.53 -9.97 9.22
C GLN A 52 -4.52 -8.55 8.65
N THR A 53 -5.56 -8.21 7.90
CA THR A 53 -5.69 -6.90 7.25
C THR A 53 -6.90 -6.14 7.75
N SER A 54 -6.75 -4.84 8.02
CA SER A 54 -7.87 -3.94 8.30
C SER A 54 -7.68 -2.58 7.65
N LEU A 55 -8.78 -1.90 7.34
CA LEU A 55 -8.73 -0.52 6.83
C LEU A 55 -8.70 0.44 8.01
N HIS A 56 -7.64 1.24 8.08
CA HIS A 56 -7.45 2.27 9.09
C HIS A 56 -7.66 3.64 8.46
N ARG A 57 -8.59 4.44 9.01
CA ARG A 57 -8.77 5.83 8.57
C ARG A 57 -7.63 6.66 9.14
N SER A 58 -6.76 7.15 8.26
CA SER A 58 -5.61 7.98 8.61
C SER A 58 -5.99 9.42 8.97
N GLN A 59 -7.19 9.87 8.59
CA GLN A 59 -7.64 11.24 8.78
C GLN A 59 -8.88 11.36 9.67
N SER A 60 -8.84 12.34 10.57
CA SER A 60 -10.03 12.84 11.27
C SER A 60 -10.69 13.94 10.44
N ILE A 61 -11.99 14.18 10.66
CA ILE A 61 -12.74 15.26 9.98
C ILE A 61 -12.01 16.62 10.12
N GLY A 62 -11.27 16.84 11.22
CA GLY A 62 -10.50 18.05 11.48
C GLY A 62 -9.19 18.19 10.68
N SER A 63 -8.56 17.11 10.20
CA SER A 63 -7.35 17.18 9.37
C SER A 63 -7.68 17.47 7.90
N MET A 64 -8.85 16.99 7.44
CA MET A 64 -9.32 17.19 6.07
C MET A 64 -9.66 18.67 5.78
N LEU A 65 -10.15 19.42 6.78
CA LEU A 65 -10.39 20.87 6.68
C LEU A 65 -9.11 21.73 6.68
N ARG A 66 -7.97 21.16 7.10
CA ARG A 66 -6.71 21.89 7.28
C ARG A 66 -5.65 21.51 6.22
N GLY A 67 -6.05 20.81 5.16
CA GLY A 67 -5.16 20.40 4.07
C GLY A 67 -4.34 19.13 4.33
N GLY A 68 -4.93 18.11 4.97
CA GLY A 68 -4.30 16.79 5.10
C GLY A 68 -3.96 16.14 3.73
N SER A 69 -3.08 15.13 3.72
CA SER A 69 -2.38 14.60 2.52
C SER A 69 -3.25 13.98 1.41
N GLY A 70 -4.58 14.12 1.45
CA GLY A 70 -5.49 13.65 0.41
C GLY A 70 -5.89 12.16 0.52
N GLU A 71 -5.11 11.34 1.20
CA GLU A 71 -5.39 9.92 1.36
C GLU A 71 -6.23 9.65 2.61
N ALA A 72 -7.36 8.99 2.43
CA ALA A 72 -8.37 8.82 3.49
C ALA A 72 -8.23 7.51 4.27
N VAL A 73 -7.54 6.51 3.71
CA VAL A 73 -7.55 5.14 4.21
C VAL A 73 -6.19 4.47 3.98
N GLN A 74 -5.70 3.78 5.00
CA GLN A 74 -4.50 2.94 4.96
C GLN A 74 -4.88 1.48 5.23
N LEU A 75 -4.15 0.54 4.65
CA LEU A 75 -4.21 -0.87 4.98
C LEU A 75 -3.25 -1.16 6.15
N MET A 76 -3.79 -1.62 7.28
CA MET A 76 -3.01 -2.17 8.37
C MET A 76 -2.77 -3.66 8.13
N LEU A 77 -1.53 -4.12 8.27
CA LEU A 77 -1.12 -5.52 8.18
C LEU A 77 -0.49 -5.97 9.49
N GLN A 78 -0.94 -7.10 10.04
CA GLN A 78 -0.44 -7.66 11.30
C GLN A 78 -0.34 -9.19 11.23
N GLY A 79 0.67 -9.76 11.88
CA GLY A 79 0.99 -11.19 11.85
C GLY A 79 2.46 -11.39 11.48
N ASP A 80 2.83 -12.58 11.02
CA ASP A 80 4.19 -12.90 10.59
C ASP A 80 4.26 -12.99 9.06
N GLY A 81 5.04 -12.10 8.43
CA GLY A 81 5.15 -12.08 6.98
C GLY A 81 5.82 -10.83 6.44
N HIS A 82 5.51 -10.49 5.19
CA HIS A 82 6.03 -9.32 4.50
C HIS A 82 4.94 -8.65 3.67
N VAL A 83 5.06 -7.34 3.49
CA VAL A 83 4.33 -6.55 2.50
C VAL A 83 5.30 -5.99 1.48
N VAL A 84 4.91 -6.00 0.21
CA VAL A 84 5.62 -5.38 -0.90
C VAL A 84 4.86 -4.13 -1.30
N VAL A 85 5.55 -2.99 -1.31
CA VAL A 85 4.99 -1.71 -1.71
C VAL A 85 5.79 -1.10 -2.84
N ARG A 86 5.11 -0.33 -3.70
CA ARG A 86 5.80 0.56 -4.64
C ARG A 86 6.34 1.77 -3.88
N PRO A 87 7.45 2.38 -4.33
CA PRO A 87 7.85 3.69 -3.84
C PRO A 87 6.75 4.72 -4.18
N SER A 88 6.51 5.69 -3.28
CA SER A 88 5.50 6.73 -3.51
C SER A 88 5.87 7.63 -4.70
N GLU A 89 4.92 8.46 -5.15
CA GLU A 89 4.91 9.29 -6.36
C GLU A 89 6.16 10.19 -6.59
N ALA A 90 7.31 9.59 -6.88
CA ALA A 90 8.40 10.30 -7.53
C ALA A 90 8.00 10.48 -8.99
N THR A 91 7.32 11.60 -9.29
CA THR A 91 7.27 12.08 -10.68
C THR A 91 8.73 12.23 -11.11
N PRO A 92 9.22 11.55 -12.16
CA PRO A 92 10.56 11.81 -12.66
C PRO A 92 10.63 13.31 -12.96
N GLN A 93 11.51 14.03 -12.25
CA GLN A 93 11.73 15.44 -12.52
C GLN A 93 12.16 15.51 -13.98
N LYS A 94 11.29 16.07 -14.86
CA LYS A 94 11.65 16.27 -16.26
C LYS A 94 12.99 17.01 -16.25
N ALA A 95 14.02 16.43 -16.85
CA ALA A 95 15.29 17.10 -17.01
C ALA A 95 15.00 18.47 -17.65
N GLN A 96 15.27 19.55 -16.93
CA GLN A 96 15.19 20.90 -17.49
C GLN A 96 16.21 20.95 -18.63
N GLN A 97 15.70 20.95 -19.86
CA GLN A 97 16.51 21.24 -21.04
C GLN A 97 16.88 22.73 -20.95
N HIS A 98 18.15 23.00 -20.64
CA HIS A 98 18.77 24.30 -20.85
C HIS A 98 19.13 24.47 -22.31
#